data_AF-A0A3P9P3S3-F1
#
_entry.id   AF-A0A3P9P3S3-F1
#
_cell.length_a   1.000
_cell.length_b   1.000
_cell.length_c   1.000
_cell.angle_alpha   90.00
_cell.angle_beta   90.00
_cell.angle_gamma   90.00
#
_symmetry.space_group_name_H-M   'P 1'
#
loop_
_entity.id
_entity.type
_entity.pdbx_description
1 polymer ?
#
loop_
_entity_poly.entity_id
_entity_poly.type
_entity_poly.pdbx_seq_one_letter_code
_entity_poly.pdbx_strand_id
1 'polypeptide(L)'
;MSPASYAYALPYYIPVVKPNVSQYISLYCRNNDFIVFLIKEITMVPKQLYNSIRCRHRLIKAGHLGPVDAPFENVSLYVCTALLSRATNGAHPETSQTSLRSCVDEVITKMAALGTTRCLFQSFYRVKDLHRIRKTLFRCNARTFCDETSVKGGAKPRFTDAAVQDILTRITGLDLQKVFRPIKQEMKPPTYKLMTDEQLEQAIQFATEEAKKQLQMPPVLPERKPINEVLAVDKILDGMDTAKYVFTDITYSVPHRERFIVVREPDGTLRKATWEERDRLVQVYFPKQGRKLMPHVLFKEENLKTVFSQDRHEDVLNLCLVQFEPDSADYIRVHEATYEDLEKNGKYNLLRSTRHFGGLAWYLVNARRVDGLIADMLRRDMLQDAISLVSLFHMIHPHSESAQEAASQQAAGTDLLKIYSQKESQRSGYIELALQAYEEKAAEGSAS
;
A
#
# COMPACT_ATOMS: atom_id res chain seq x y z
N MET A 1 -22.52 -21.93 55.32
CA MET A 1 -23.47 -20.87 55.70
C MET A 1 -22.71 -19.56 55.85
N SER A 2 -23.23 -18.48 55.25
CA SER A 2 -22.77 -17.07 55.30
C SER A 2 -21.50 -16.71 54.49
N PRO A 3 -21.39 -15.50 53.88
CA PRO A 3 -22.38 -14.84 53.02
C PRO A 3 -21.74 -14.27 51.72
N ALA A 4 -22.59 -14.02 50.73
CA ALA A 4 -22.24 -13.36 49.48
C ALA A 4 -21.80 -11.90 49.70
N SER A 5 -20.73 -11.49 49.02
CA SER A 5 -20.32 -10.08 48.90
C SER A 5 -20.35 -9.69 47.42
N TYR A 6 -21.26 -8.79 47.10
CA TYR A 6 -21.40 -8.12 45.81
C TYR A 6 -20.24 -7.15 45.59
N ALA A 7 -19.55 -7.27 44.45
CA ALA A 7 -18.62 -6.25 43.95
C ALA A 7 -19.20 -5.63 42.67
N TYR A 8 -19.50 -4.33 42.75
CA TYR A 8 -19.98 -3.51 41.66
C TYR A 8 -18.86 -3.27 40.64
N ALA A 9 -19.09 -3.65 39.38
CA ALA A 9 -18.22 -3.28 38.26
C ALA A 9 -18.66 -1.92 37.69
N LEU A 10 -17.83 -0.88 37.87
CA LEU A 10 -17.97 0.40 37.18
C LEU A 10 -17.48 0.25 35.72
N PRO A 11 -18.28 0.64 34.71
CA PRO A 11 -17.77 0.73 33.34
C PRO A 11 -16.96 2.02 33.18
N TYR A 12 -15.66 1.88 32.95
CA TYR A 12 -14.81 2.97 32.46
C TYR A 12 -15.28 3.40 31.06
N TYR A 13 -15.98 4.53 30.99
CA TYR A 13 -16.31 5.22 29.75
C TYR A 13 -15.08 6.02 29.29
N ILE A 14 -14.41 5.57 28.22
CA ILE A 14 -13.40 6.36 27.52
C ILE A 14 -14.14 7.27 26.52
N PRO A 15 -14.15 8.60 26.67
CA PRO A 15 -14.81 9.47 25.71
C PRO A 15 -13.99 9.56 24.41
N VAL A 16 -14.54 9.02 23.33
CA VAL A 16 -14.05 9.25 21.96
C VAL A 16 -14.35 10.69 21.57
N VAL A 17 -13.31 11.53 21.55
CA VAL A 17 -13.37 12.89 20.99
C VAL A 17 -13.39 12.77 19.47
N LYS A 18 -14.53 13.06 18.84
CA LYS A 18 -14.61 13.21 17.37
C LYS A 18 -14.14 14.63 17.01
N PRO A 19 -13.22 14.82 16.04
CA PRO A 19 -12.90 16.14 15.53
C PRO A 19 -14.06 16.67 14.68
N ASN A 20 -14.50 17.89 14.95
CA ASN A 20 -15.36 18.64 14.04
C ASN A 20 -14.51 19.13 12.85
N VAL A 21 -15.00 18.92 11.64
CA VAL A 21 -14.37 19.39 10.40
C VAL A 21 -15.25 20.49 9.82
N SER A 22 -14.72 21.71 9.72
CA SER A 22 -15.30 22.75 8.89
C SER A 22 -14.52 22.83 7.57
N GLN A 23 -15.25 22.88 6.45
CA GLN A 23 -14.68 23.08 5.12
C GLN A 23 -15.03 24.50 4.66
N TYR A 24 -14.02 25.24 4.21
CA TYR A 24 -14.23 26.53 3.55
C TYR A 24 -13.70 26.47 2.12
N ILE A 25 -14.49 27.01 1.20
CA ILE A 25 -14.14 27.16 -0.21
C ILE A 25 -13.80 28.64 -0.40
N SER A 26 -12.57 28.95 -0.78
CA SER A 26 -12.17 30.29 -1.19
C SER A 26 -11.93 30.31 -2.69
N LEU A 27 -12.62 31.21 -3.38
CA LEU A 27 -12.46 31.45 -4.81
C LEU A 27 -11.52 32.64 -5.00
N TYR A 28 -10.45 32.45 -5.76
CA TYR A 28 -9.58 33.53 -6.21
C TYR A 28 -9.75 33.71 -7.71
N CYS A 29 -9.97 34.94 -8.15
CA CYS A 29 -10.12 35.29 -9.55
C CYS A 29 -9.08 36.33 -9.92
N ARG A 30 -8.18 36.00 -10.86
CA ARG A 30 -7.37 36.99 -11.56
C ARG A 30 -7.18 36.51 -13.00
N ASN A 31 -7.61 37.34 -13.95
CA ASN A 31 -7.51 37.11 -15.40
C ASN A 31 -8.20 35.83 -15.92
N ASN A 32 -9.53 35.76 -15.79
CA ASN A 32 -10.42 34.79 -16.45
C ASN A 32 -10.19 33.29 -16.21
N ASP A 33 -9.23 32.90 -15.38
CA ASP A 33 -9.12 31.54 -14.86
C ASP A 33 -9.58 31.49 -13.40
N PHE A 34 -10.53 30.60 -13.11
CA PHE A 34 -10.98 30.31 -11.75
C PHE A 34 -10.12 29.19 -11.16
N ILE A 35 -9.39 29.49 -10.08
CA ILE A 35 -8.70 28.46 -9.30
C ILE A 35 -9.48 28.28 -7.99
N VAL A 36 -9.97 27.06 -7.76
CA VAL A 36 -10.71 26.68 -6.55
C VAL A 36 -9.72 26.09 -5.55
N PHE A 37 -9.55 26.72 -4.40
CA PHE A 37 -8.80 26.16 -3.28
C PHE A 37 -9.77 25.61 -2.21
N LEU A 38 -9.55 24.36 -1.81
CA LEU A 38 -10.27 23.73 -0.71
C LEU A 38 -9.38 23.78 0.53
N ILE A 39 -9.73 24.65 1.48
CA ILE A 39 -8.99 24.80 2.74
C ILE A 39 -9.67 23.93 3.78
N LYS A 40 -8.93 22.96 4.32
CA LYS A 40 -9.38 22.14 5.45
C LYS A 40 -8.61 22.58 6.69
N GLU A 41 -9.27 23.34 7.56
CA GLU A 41 -8.72 23.76 8.84
C GLU A 41 -8.82 22.59 9.83
N ILE A 42 -7.71 22.25 10.49
CA ILE A 42 -7.70 21.30 11.62
C ILE A 42 -7.40 22.11 12.88
N THR A 43 -8.44 22.63 13.55
CA THR A 43 -8.32 23.31 14.83
C THR A 43 -8.73 22.39 15.99
N MET A 44 -7.87 22.23 16.99
CA MET A 44 -8.26 21.69 18.29
C MET A 44 -8.76 22.84 19.17
N VAL A 45 -10.06 22.87 19.49
CA VAL A 45 -10.67 23.93 20.32
C VAL A 45 -10.88 23.43 21.77
N PRO A 46 -10.53 24.22 22.81
CA PRO A 46 -10.78 23.87 24.20
C PRO A 46 -12.26 23.87 24.60
N LYS A 47 -12.58 23.07 25.63
CA LYS A 47 -13.90 22.56 26.07
C LYS A 47 -15.00 23.59 26.44
N GLN A 48 -14.79 24.90 26.34
CA GLN A 48 -15.70 25.89 26.94
C GLN A 48 -16.82 26.43 26.04
N LEU A 49 -16.85 26.13 24.73
CA LEU A 49 -17.95 26.59 23.85
C LEU A 49 -19.13 25.61 23.67
N TYR A 50 -19.12 24.45 24.33
CA TYR A 50 -20.10 23.39 24.07
C TYR A 50 -21.49 23.64 24.71
N ASN A 51 -21.59 24.56 25.68
CA ASN A 51 -22.84 24.75 26.43
C ASN A 51 -23.78 25.84 25.87
N SER A 52 -23.35 26.63 24.88
CA SER A 52 -24.21 27.68 24.30
C SER A 52 -25.15 27.16 23.20
N ILE A 53 -24.77 26.09 22.51
CA ILE A 53 -25.53 25.58 21.34
C ILE A 53 -26.68 24.62 21.75
N ARG A 54 -26.67 24.10 22.98
CA ARG A 54 -27.63 23.08 23.43
C ARG A 54 -29.01 23.63 23.81
N CYS A 55 -29.18 24.95 23.97
CA CYS A 55 -30.45 25.56 24.36
C CYS A 55 -31.38 25.97 23.21
N ARG A 56 -31.00 25.80 21.93
CA ARG A 56 -31.86 26.21 20.79
C ARG A 56 -32.49 25.07 19.97
N HIS A 57 -32.23 23.80 20.30
CA HIS A 57 -32.70 22.65 19.50
C HIS A 57 -33.89 21.88 20.11
N ARG A 58 -34.56 22.41 21.14
CA ARG A 58 -35.63 21.70 21.86
C ARG A 58 -37.06 22.22 21.62
N LEU A 59 -37.31 22.93 20.52
CA LEU A 59 -38.63 23.54 20.25
C LEU A 59 -39.22 23.26 18.86
N ILE A 60 -38.68 22.33 18.08
CA ILE A 60 -39.28 21.92 16.79
C ILE A 60 -39.29 20.40 16.69
N LYS A 61 -40.23 19.74 17.38
CA LYS A 61 -40.67 18.38 17.09
C LYS A 61 -42.10 18.19 17.59
N ALA A 62 -43.05 18.64 16.78
CA ALA A 62 -44.44 18.17 16.80
C ALA A 62 -45.01 18.38 15.39
N GLY A 63 -45.35 17.29 14.71
CA GLY A 63 -45.92 17.33 13.36
C GLY A 63 -45.67 16.04 12.59
N HIS A 64 -46.66 15.15 12.64
CA HIS A 64 -46.79 13.93 11.84
C HIS A 64 -46.69 14.20 10.32
N LEU A 65 -46.08 13.27 9.57
CA LEU A 65 -46.57 12.69 8.31
C LEU A 65 -45.64 11.53 7.87
N GLY A 66 -46.24 10.47 7.30
CA GLY A 66 -45.64 9.15 7.05
C GLY A 66 -44.67 9.05 5.85
N PRO A 67 -44.25 7.81 5.49
CA PRO A 67 -43.08 7.57 4.66
C PRO A 67 -43.42 7.64 3.17
N VAL A 68 -42.55 8.27 2.37
CA VAL A 68 -42.58 8.17 0.91
C VAL A 68 -41.15 7.97 0.41
N ASP A 69 -40.92 6.81 -0.21
CA ASP A 69 -39.73 6.46 -0.98
C ASP A 69 -39.72 7.23 -2.31
N ALA A 70 -38.65 7.98 -2.59
CA ALA A 70 -38.33 8.51 -3.93
C ALA A 70 -36.83 8.90 -4.03
N PRO A 71 -36.20 8.79 -5.23
CA PRO A 71 -34.74 8.71 -5.38
C PRO A 71 -34.00 10.07 -5.35
N PHE A 72 -32.72 9.97 -5.01
CA PHE A 72 -31.70 11.03 -4.96
C PHE A 72 -31.48 11.70 -6.32
N GLU A 73 -32.26 12.73 -6.65
CA GLU A 73 -31.85 13.69 -7.71
C GLU A 73 -32.38 15.13 -7.51
N ASN A 74 -33.30 15.37 -6.56
CA ASN A 74 -33.93 16.69 -6.39
C ASN A 74 -33.47 17.52 -5.18
N VAL A 75 -32.46 17.08 -4.43
CA VAL A 75 -31.96 17.82 -3.24
C VAL A 75 -31.15 19.06 -3.64
N SER A 76 -30.55 19.07 -4.84
CA SER A 76 -29.69 20.18 -5.25
C SER A 76 -30.45 21.44 -5.68
N LEU A 77 -31.67 21.30 -6.21
CA LEU A 77 -32.47 22.45 -6.65
C LEU A 77 -33.09 23.21 -5.46
N TYR A 78 -33.49 22.50 -4.41
CA TYR A 78 -34.19 23.09 -3.27
C TYR A 78 -33.28 23.98 -2.39
N VAL A 79 -31.99 23.65 -2.32
CA VAL A 79 -30.99 24.40 -1.54
C VAL A 79 -30.60 25.72 -2.22
N CYS A 80 -30.59 25.77 -3.55
CA CYS A 80 -30.29 27.00 -4.30
C CYS A 80 -31.37 28.07 -4.16
N THR A 81 -32.66 27.69 -4.14
CA THR A 81 -33.78 28.62 -3.90
C THR A 81 -33.82 29.18 -2.47
N ALA A 82 -33.42 28.39 -1.47
CA ALA A 82 -33.45 28.82 -0.07
C ALA A 82 -32.29 29.79 0.29
N LEU A 83 -31.16 29.71 -0.41
CA LEU A 83 -30.01 30.60 -0.20
C LEU A 83 -30.17 31.95 -0.93
N LEU A 84 -30.85 31.97 -2.08
CA LEU A 84 -31.18 33.22 -2.79
C LEU A 84 -32.25 34.06 -2.05
N SER A 85 -33.17 33.43 -1.32
CA SER A 85 -34.17 34.14 -0.50
C SER A 85 -33.61 34.73 0.81
N ARG A 86 -32.40 34.34 1.24
CA ARG A 86 -31.77 34.84 2.48
C ARG A 86 -30.82 36.01 2.26
N ALA A 87 -30.52 36.36 1.00
CA ALA A 87 -29.60 37.44 0.65
C ALA A 87 -30.28 38.83 0.47
N THR A 88 -31.60 38.93 0.60
CA THR A 88 -32.34 40.19 0.32
C THR A 88 -33.15 40.75 1.49
N ASN A 89 -32.79 40.45 2.74
CA ASN A 89 -33.40 41.08 3.91
C ASN A 89 -32.41 42.04 4.58
N GLY A 90 -32.31 43.25 4.02
CA GLY A 90 -31.49 44.31 4.59
C GLY A 90 -31.40 45.59 3.76
N ALA A 91 -32.53 46.20 3.34
CA ALA A 91 -32.70 47.65 3.14
C ALA A 91 -34.10 47.95 2.52
N HIS A 92 -34.71 49.04 2.95
CA HIS A 92 -36.04 49.55 2.57
C HIS A 92 -36.04 50.25 1.17
N PRO A 93 -37.20 50.67 0.60
CA PRO A 93 -37.56 50.48 -0.80
C PRO A 93 -37.47 51.77 -1.64
N GLU A 94 -37.90 51.65 -2.90
CA GLU A 94 -38.12 52.70 -3.91
C GLU A 94 -36.99 52.91 -4.92
N THR A 95 -37.05 52.21 -6.06
CA THR A 95 -37.44 52.80 -7.36
C THR A 95 -37.30 51.76 -8.48
N SER A 96 -38.22 51.82 -9.45
CA SER A 96 -38.20 51.12 -10.75
C SER A 96 -38.30 49.58 -10.76
N GLN A 97 -39.54 49.10 -10.56
CA GLN A 97 -40.04 47.91 -11.25
C GLN A 97 -40.08 48.18 -12.76
N THR A 98 -39.09 47.74 -13.54
CA THR A 98 -39.17 47.42 -14.99
C THR A 98 -37.79 47.06 -15.55
N SER A 99 -37.35 45.81 -15.39
CA SER A 99 -36.32 45.18 -16.28
C SER A 99 -36.06 43.69 -16.02
N LEU A 100 -36.60 43.08 -14.96
CA LEU A 100 -36.36 41.66 -14.63
C LEU A 100 -37.54 40.72 -14.93
N ARG A 101 -38.39 41.09 -15.89
CA ARG A 101 -39.39 40.18 -16.49
C ARG A 101 -39.05 39.74 -17.92
N SER A 102 -37.94 40.21 -18.51
CA SER A 102 -37.56 39.84 -19.89
C SER A 102 -36.45 38.79 -20.00
N CYS A 103 -35.89 38.28 -18.90
CA CYS A 103 -34.80 37.29 -18.95
C CYS A 103 -35.18 35.88 -18.48
N VAL A 104 -36.44 35.64 -18.09
CA VAL A 104 -36.89 34.32 -17.60
C VAL A 104 -37.71 33.55 -18.66
N ASP A 105 -38.29 34.24 -19.64
CA ASP A 105 -39.13 33.62 -20.69
C ASP A 105 -38.32 33.10 -21.91
N GLU A 106 -37.03 33.37 -22.01
CA GLU A 106 -36.21 32.94 -23.15
C GLU A 106 -35.55 31.55 -22.98
N VAL A 107 -35.53 31.02 -21.75
CA VAL A 107 -34.89 29.72 -21.45
C VAL A 107 -35.89 28.56 -21.46
N ILE A 108 -37.19 28.82 -21.23
CA ILE A 108 -38.24 27.78 -21.19
C ILE A 108 -38.72 27.39 -22.60
N THR A 109 -38.46 28.22 -23.62
CA THR A 109 -39.02 28.04 -24.98
C THR A 109 -38.12 27.24 -25.94
N LYS A 110 -36.98 26.69 -25.49
CA LYS A 110 -36.07 25.89 -26.34
C LYS A 110 -36.07 24.37 -26.06
N MET A 111 -36.98 23.86 -25.22
CA MET A 111 -37.05 22.44 -24.89
C MET A 111 -38.29 21.67 -25.37
N ALA A 112 -39.05 22.19 -26.34
CA ALA A 112 -40.15 21.43 -26.93
C ALA A 112 -40.29 21.70 -28.43
N ALA A 113 -39.73 20.84 -29.28
CA ALA A 113 -40.33 20.46 -30.57
C ALA A 113 -39.52 19.36 -31.30
N LEU A 114 -40.27 18.38 -31.81
CA LEU A 114 -39.94 17.37 -32.85
C LEU A 114 -39.14 16.14 -32.38
N GLY A 115 -39.64 14.90 -32.42
CA GLY A 115 -40.86 14.38 -33.04
C GLY A 115 -40.60 12.99 -33.65
N THR A 116 -40.97 11.96 -32.88
CA THR A 116 -41.57 10.65 -33.27
C THR A 116 -41.38 10.08 -34.70
N THR A 117 -40.96 8.81 -34.79
CA THR A 117 -41.61 7.77 -35.64
C THR A 117 -41.41 6.36 -35.03
N ARG A 118 -42.24 5.42 -35.49
CA ARG A 118 -42.91 4.31 -34.78
C ARG A 118 -42.40 2.90 -35.17
N CYS A 119 -42.55 1.96 -34.23
CA CYS A 119 -42.87 0.51 -34.37
C CYS A 119 -41.79 -0.40 -35.04
N LEU A 120 -41.56 -1.69 -34.71
CA LEU A 120 -42.41 -2.82 -34.27
C LEU A 120 -41.64 -3.88 -33.42
N PHE A 121 -42.44 -4.66 -32.69
CA PHE A 121 -42.27 -5.96 -31.99
C PHE A 121 -41.02 -6.84 -32.24
N GLN A 122 -40.43 -7.41 -31.18
CA GLN A 122 -40.54 -8.86 -30.84
C GLN A 122 -39.82 -9.20 -29.51
N SER A 123 -40.50 -9.98 -28.68
CA SER A 123 -40.04 -10.68 -27.48
C SER A 123 -38.83 -11.58 -27.71
N PHE A 124 -37.89 -11.69 -26.76
CA PHE A 124 -37.23 -12.95 -26.38
C PHE A 124 -36.44 -12.81 -25.06
N TYR A 125 -36.64 -13.77 -24.16
CA TYR A 125 -35.74 -14.10 -23.05
C TYR A 125 -34.37 -14.54 -23.59
N ARG A 126 -33.26 -14.13 -22.96
CA ARG A 126 -32.18 -15.01 -22.46
C ARG A 126 -30.95 -14.24 -21.96
N VAL A 127 -30.50 -14.67 -20.80
CA VAL A 127 -29.13 -14.61 -20.26
C VAL A 127 -28.10 -15.03 -21.32
N LYS A 128 -27.02 -14.25 -21.46
CA LYS A 128 -25.62 -14.74 -21.60
C LYS A 128 -24.60 -13.61 -21.63
N ASP A 129 -23.49 -13.88 -20.93
CA ASP A 129 -22.09 -13.49 -21.18
C ASP A 129 -21.77 -12.37 -22.18
N LEU A 130 -21.00 -11.39 -21.70
CA LEU A 130 -20.04 -10.65 -22.52
C LEU A 130 -18.69 -10.54 -21.82
N HIS A 131 -17.91 -11.61 -21.99
CA HIS A 131 -16.46 -11.53 -22.01
C HIS A 131 -16.04 -11.21 -23.46
N ARG A 132 -15.67 -9.96 -23.77
CA ARG A 132 -14.59 -9.59 -24.71
C ARG A 132 -14.53 -8.09 -24.97
N ILE A 133 -13.36 -7.54 -24.63
CA ILE A 133 -12.57 -6.58 -25.42
C ILE A 133 -13.14 -5.16 -25.54
N ARG A 134 -12.61 -4.27 -24.68
CA ARG A 134 -12.02 -3.02 -25.16
C ARG A 134 -10.56 -2.95 -24.71
N LYS A 135 -9.69 -3.45 -25.60
CA LYS A 135 -8.33 -2.95 -25.75
C LYS A 135 -8.45 -1.43 -25.94
N THR A 136 -8.11 -0.67 -24.91
CA THR A 136 -7.75 0.74 -25.10
C THR A 136 -6.30 0.83 -24.70
N LEU A 137 -5.49 1.04 -25.72
CA LEU A 137 -4.04 1.17 -25.72
C LEU A 137 -3.56 1.99 -24.51
N PHE A 138 -2.79 1.34 -23.64
CA PHE A 138 -1.81 2.01 -22.80
C PHE A 138 -0.75 2.58 -23.75
N ARG A 139 -0.97 3.81 -24.22
CA ARG A 139 0.05 4.62 -24.86
C ARG A 139 0.96 5.13 -23.74
N CYS A 140 1.80 4.23 -23.22
CA CYS A 140 2.97 4.65 -22.47
C CYS A 140 3.84 5.45 -23.44
N ASN A 141 3.87 6.77 -23.25
CA ASN A 141 4.98 7.57 -23.74
C ASN A 141 6.22 7.08 -23.00
N ALA A 142 6.86 6.06 -23.57
CA ALA A 142 8.25 5.76 -23.32
C ALA A 142 9.01 7.02 -23.71
N ARG A 143 9.37 7.83 -22.72
CA ARG A 143 10.61 8.60 -22.83
C ARG A 143 11.69 7.53 -22.92
N THR A 144 12.14 7.30 -24.15
CA THR A 144 13.41 6.70 -24.49
C THR A 144 14.48 7.42 -23.69
N PHE A 145 14.77 6.91 -22.50
CA PHE A 145 16.13 6.96 -22.02
C PHE A 145 16.84 5.88 -22.82
N CYS A 146 17.52 6.30 -23.88
CA CYS A 146 18.54 5.48 -24.50
C CYS A 146 19.59 5.23 -23.42
N ASP A 147 19.45 4.14 -22.68
CA ASP A 147 20.63 3.52 -22.12
C ASP A 147 21.27 2.80 -23.30
N GLU A 148 22.38 3.34 -23.76
CA GLU A 148 23.20 2.73 -24.79
C GLU A 148 23.37 1.26 -24.41
N THR A 149 23.07 0.36 -25.36
CA THR A 149 23.65 -0.99 -25.37
C THR A 149 25.15 -0.83 -25.53
N SER A 150 25.80 -0.39 -24.46
CA SER A 150 27.22 -0.55 -24.25
C SER A 150 27.34 -1.85 -23.48
N VAL A 151 27.82 -2.88 -24.17
CA VAL A 151 28.52 -3.98 -23.51
C VAL A 151 29.74 -3.35 -22.84
N LYS A 152 29.53 -2.83 -21.63
CA LYS A 152 30.58 -2.32 -20.72
C LYS A 152 30.47 -3.17 -19.45
N GLY A 153 31.57 -3.85 -19.13
CA GLY A 153 31.62 -4.93 -18.15
C GLY A 153 31.15 -4.55 -16.74
N GLY A 154 30.63 -5.56 -16.03
CA GLY A 154 30.56 -5.57 -14.57
C GLY A 154 29.39 -4.84 -13.90
N ALA A 155 28.24 -4.67 -14.57
CA ALA A 155 27.04 -4.19 -13.87
C ALA A 155 26.56 -5.25 -12.87
N LYS A 156 26.50 -4.89 -11.58
CA LYS A 156 25.97 -5.79 -10.54
C LYS A 156 24.52 -6.17 -10.88
N PRO A 157 24.15 -7.47 -10.78
CA PRO A 157 22.79 -7.90 -11.03
C PRO A 157 21.81 -7.16 -10.11
N ARG A 158 20.65 -6.82 -10.65
CA ARG A 158 19.57 -6.14 -9.92
C ARG A 158 18.56 -7.17 -9.42
N PHE A 159 17.87 -6.83 -8.34
CA PHE A 159 16.79 -7.67 -7.81
C PHE A 159 15.73 -7.99 -8.87
N THR A 160 15.43 -7.05 -9.78
CA THR A 160 14.41 -7.18 -10.82
C THR A 160 14.81 -8.01 -12.03
N ASP A 161 16.06 -8.46 -12.13
CA ASP A 161 16.55 -9.21 -13.29
C ASP A 161 15.88 -10.58 -13.35
N ALA A 162 15.50 -11.03 -14.56
CA ALA A 162 14.74 -12.27 -14.75
C ALA A 162 15.47 -13.50 -14.18
N ALA A 163 16.77 -13.62 -14.42
CA ALA A 163 17.57 -14.73 -13.90
C ALA A 163 17.62 -14.77 -12.36
N VAL A 164 17.69 -13.59 -11.72
CA VAL A 164 17.64 -13.47 -10.26
C VAL A 164 16.25 -13.85 -9.76
N GLN A 165 15.20 -13.32 -10.37
CA GLN A 165 13.81 -13.59 -10.00
C GLN A 165 13.44 -15.07 -10.17
N ASP A 166 13.95 -15.75 -11.20
CA ASP A 166 13.73 -17.18 -11.41
C ASP A 166 14.36 -18.01 -10.28
N ILE A 167 15.60 -17.68 -9.90
CA ILE A 167 16.27 -18.34 -8.77
C ILE A 167 15.51 -18.07 -7.47
N LEU A 168 15.17 -16.81 -7.19
CA LEU A 168 14.46 -16.41 -5.97
C LEU A 168 13.07 -17.04 -5.88
N THR A 169 12.35 -17.16 -7.00
CA THR A 169 11.04 -17.81 -7.06
C THR A 169 11.17 -19.30 -6.78
N ARG A 170 12.18 -19.96 -7.35
CA ARG A 170 12.46 -21.39 -7.09
C ARG A 170 12.76 -21.64 -5.62
N ILE A 171 13.71 -20.90 -5.02
CA ILE A 171 14.07 -21.08 -3.60
C ILE A 171 12.97 -20.65 -2.63
N THR A 172 11.99 -19.84 -3.06
CA THR A 172 10.86 -19.49 -2.18
C THR A 172 9.96 -20.69 -1.92
N GLY A 173 9.85 -21.59 -2.91
CA GLY A 173 8.90 -22.69 -2.91
C GLY A 173 7.44 -22.21 -3.03
N LEU A 174 6.54 -23.17 -3.21
CA LEU A 174 5.11 -22.91 -3.29
C LEU A 174 4.36 -23.96 -2.48
N ASP A 175 3.88 -23.56 -1.31
CA ASP A 175 2.98 -24.36 -0.47
C ASP A 175 1.58 -23.71 -0.46
N LEU A 176 0.62 -24.36 -1.14
CA LEU A 176 -0.75 -23.88 -1.24
C LEU A 176 -1.44 -23.77 0.13
N GLN A 177 -1.12 -24.66 1.08
CA GLN A 177 -1.73 -24.64 2.41
C GLN A 177 -1.27 -23.42 3.21
N LYS A 178 0.01 -23.07 3.07
CA LYS A 178 0.57 -21.89 3.74
C LYS A 178 0.10 -20.59 3.08
N VAL A 179 0.08 -20.53 1.75
CA VAL A 179 -0.36 -19.35 0.99
C VAL A 179 -1.83 -19.04 1.26
N PHE A 180 -2.71 -20.04 1.19
CA PHE A 180 -4.15 -19.88 1.41
C PHE A 180 -4.59 -20.21 2.83
N ARG A 181 -3.71 -19.99 3.82
CA ARG A 181 -4.05 -20.24 5.22
C ARG A 181 -5.32 -19.47 5.63
N PRO A 182 -6.21 -20.04 6.46
CA PRO A 182 -7.40 -19.35 6.90
C PRO A 182 -7.06 -18.06 7.67
N ILE A 183 -7.58 -16.93 7.18
CA ILE A 183 -7.42 -15.62 7.83
C ILE A 183 -8.65 -15.35 8.69
N LYS A 184 -8.46 -14.73 9.85
CA LYS A 184 -9.55 -14.27 10.71
C LYS A 184 -10.30 -13.14 10.00
N GLN A 185 -11.42 -13.47 9.37
CA GLN A 185 -12.31 -12.55 8.67
C GLN A 185 -13.76 -12.97 8.87
N GLU A 186 -14.71 -12.14 8.44
CA GLU A 186 -16.13 -12.50 8.45
C GLU A 186 -16.35 -13.74 7.56
N MET A 187 -16.78 -14.83 8.19
CA MET A 187 -16.93 -16.12 7.53
C MET A 187 -18.23 -16.17 6.74
N LYS A 188 -18.13 -16.64 5.50
CA LYS A 188 -19.29 -17.00 4.67
C LYS A 188 -19.44 -18.51 4.66
N PRO A 189 -20.67 -19.04 4.53
CA PRO A 189 -20.87 -20.48 4.42
C PRO A 189 -20.10 -21.04 3.21
N PRO A 190 -19.36 -22.15 3.35
CA PRO A 190 -18.60 -22.74 2.26
C PRO A 190 -19.55 -23.28 1.17
N THR A 191 -19.11 -23.21 -0.09
CA THR A 191 -19.85 -23.79 -1.23
C THR A 191 -19.20 -25.11 -1.64
N TYR A 192 -19.97 -26.19 -1.58
CA TYR A 192 -19.52 -27.53 -2.00
C TYR A 192 -19.84 -27.74 -3.48
N LYS A 193 -18.91 -28.37 -4.20
CA LYS A 193 -19.05 -28.75 -5.61
C LYS A 193 -18.54 -30.18 -5.78
N LEU A 194 -19.28 -30.99 -6.54
CA LEU A 194 -18.81 -32.31 -6.97
C LEU A 194 -17.98 -32.11 -8.24
N MET A 195 -16.77 -32.64 -8.27
CA MET A 195 -15.83 -32.49 -9.38
C MET A 195 -15.34 -33.85 -9.84
N THR A 196 -15.05 -33.98 -11.13
CA THR A 196 -14.24 -35.10 -11.66
C THR A 196 -12.76 -34.86 -11.37
N ASP A 197 -11.92 -35.90 -11.51
CA ASP A 197 -10.47 -35.77 -11.29
C ASP A 197 -9.83 -34.72 -12.21
N GLU A 198 -10.24 -34.67 -13.48
CA GLU A 198 -9.79 -33.64 -14.44
C GLU A 198 -10.16 -32.21 -13.98
N GLN A 199 -11.36 -32.02 -13.41
CA GLN A 199 -11.79 -30.74 -12.90
C GLN A 199 -11.04 -30.35 -11.61
N LEU A 200 -10.69 -31.34 -10.79
CA LEU A 200 -9.88 -31.13 -9.59
C LEU A 200 -8.45 -30.69 -9.96
N GLU A 201 -7.84 -31.33 -10.95
CA GLU A 201 -6.51 -30.94 -11.45
C GLU A 201 -6.52 -29.51 -12.01
N GLN A 202 -7.53 -29.15 -12.79
CA GLN A 202 -7.71 -27.79 -13.29
C GLN A 202 -7.87 -26.77 -12.16
N ALA A 203 -8.62 -27.12 -11.10
CA ALA A 203 -8.78 -26.26 -9.93
C ALA A 203 -7.47 -26.08 -9.16
N ILE A 204 -6.64 -27.12 -9.06
CA ILE A 204 -5.31 -27.07 -8.44
C ILE A 204 -4.37 -26.20 -9.27
N GLN A 205 -4.38 -26.32 -10.60
CA GLN A 205 -3.60 -25.47 -11.49
C GLN A 205 -3.99 -24.00 -11.35
N PHE A 206 -5.30 -23.70 -11.36
CA PHE A 206 -5.80 -22.36 -11.13
C PHE A 206 -5.38 -21.79 -9.77
N ALA A 207 -5.49 -22.59 -8.70
CA ALA A 207 -5.02 -22.19 -7.38
C ALA A 207 -3.51 -21.94 -7.34
N THR A 208 -2.73 -22.72 -8.09
CA THR A 208 -1.27 -22.56 -8.22
C THR A 208 -0.90 -21.28 -8.95
N GLU A 209 -1.60 -20.93 -10.03
CA GLU A 209 -1.39 -19.66 -10.73
C GLU A 209 -1.75 -18.45 -9.86
N GLU A 210 -2.83 -18.55 -9.10
CA GLU A 210 -3.24 -17.49 -8.19
C GLU A 210 -2.27 -17.34 -7.01
N ALA A 211 -1.76 -18.47 -6.48
CA ALA A 211 -0.70 -18.46 -5.46
C ALA A 211 0.58 -17.78 -5.98
N LYS A 212 0.99 -18.06 -7.23
CA LYS A 212 2.14 -17.38 -7.86
C LYS A 212 1.95 -15.85 -7.93
N LYS A 213 0.75 -15.37 -8.24
CA LYS A 213 0.45 -13.93 -8.23
C LYS A 213 0.53 -13.34 -6.82
N GLN A 214 0.03 -14.04 -5.80
CA GLN A 214 0.13 -13.58 -4.40
C GLN A 214 1.56 -13.58 -3.86
N LEU A 215 2.39 -14.51 -4.33
CA LEU A 215 3.80 -14.65 -3.99
C LEU A 215 4.71 -13.65 -4.72
N GLN A 216 4.17 -12.76 -5.56
CA GLN A 216 4.96 -11.74 -6.24
C GLN A 216 5.74 -10.90 -5.21
N MET A 217 7.06 -10.93 -5.34
CA MET A 217 7.96 -10.29 -4.39
C MET A 217 7.92 -8.77 -4.53
N PRO A 218 7.90 -8.02 -3.41
CA PRO A 218 8.01 -6.57 -3.46
C PRO A 218 9.40 -6.15 -3.98
N PRO A 219 9.50 -5.10 -4.79
CA PRO A 219 10.80 -4.63 -5.28
C PRO A 219 11.65 -4.09 -4.13
N VAL A 220 12.94 -4.44 -4.14
CA VAL A 220 13.93 -3.93 -3.19
C VAL A 220 14.55 -2.65 -3.78
N LEU A 221 14.36 -1.53 -3.10
CA LEU A 221 14.88 -0.22 -3.52
C LEU A 221 15.86 0.33 -2.47
N PRO A 222 16.87 1.12 -2.88
CA PRO A 222 17.72 1.84 -1.95
C PRO A 222 16.95 2.97 -1.26
N GLU A 223 17.47 3.42 -0.12
CA GLU A 223 16.91 4.55 0.62
C GLU A 223 16.87 5.82 -0.23
N ARG A 224 15.71 6.49 -0.24
CA ARG A 224 15.52 7.75 -0.96
C ARG A 224 16.28 8.90 -0.29
N LYS A 225 16.86 9.79 -1.10
CA LYS A 225 17.55 11.00 -0.61
C LYS A 225 16.55 12.03 -0.09
N PRO A 226 16.87 12.78 0.99
CA PRO A 226 16.01 13.83 1.51
C PRO A 226 15.83 14.96 0.50
N ILE A 227 14.63 15.56 0.48
CA ILE A 227 14.31 16.70 -0.39
C ILE A 227 14.52 17.99 0.40
N ASN A 228 15.54 18.77 0.02
CA ASN A 228 15.85 20.07 0.62
C ASN A 228 15.85 21.16 -0.46
N GLU A 229 14.73 21.29 -1.19
CA GLU A 229 14.58 22.26 -2.26
C GLU A 229 13.70 23.43 -1.83
N VAL A 230 14.27 24.64 -1.88
CA VAL A 230 13.58 25.91 -1.60
C VAL A 230 13.20 26.56 -2.93
N LEU A 231 11.94 26.94 -3.06
CA LEU A 231 11.39 27.55 -4.28
C LEU A 231 11.47 29.08 -4.23
N ALA A 232 11.10 29.68 -3.09
CA ALA A 232 11.09 31.13 -2.89
C ALA A 232 11.28 31.48 -1.41
N VAL A 233 11.77 32.68 -1.13
CA VAL A 233 11.95 33.21 0.23
C VAL A 233 11.46 34.65 0.26
N ASP A 234 10.34 34.90 0.93
CA ASP A 234 9.79 36.25 1.08
C ASP A 234 9.83 36.68 2.54
N LYS A 235 10.88 37.42 2.90
CA LYS A 235 11.12 37.90 4.27
C LYS A 235 10.04 38.84 4.82
N ILE A 236 9.19 39.40 3.95
CA ILE A 236 8.08 40.27 4.34
C ILE A 236 7.03 39.48 5.15
N LEU A 237 6.94 38.16 4.90
CA LEU A 237 5.99 37.29 5.59
C LEU A 237 6.56 36.68 6.88
N ASP A 238 7.81 37.00 7.22
CA ASP A 238 8.45 36.52 8.44
C ASP A 238 7.73 37.09 9.68
N GLY A 239 7.35 36.21 10.60
CA GLY A 239 6.66 36.56 11.85
C GLY A 239 5.19 36.95 11.70
N MET A 240 4.59 36.85 10.50
CA MET A 240 3.15 37.11 10.31
C MET A 240 2.27 35.95 10.79
N ASP A 241 2.69 34.72 10.51
CA ASP A 241 2.00 33.49 10.90
C ASP A 241 2.83 32.69 11.91
N THR A 242 2.14 31.93 12.78
CA THR A 242 2.79 31.06 13.78
C THR A 242 2.94 29.61 13.33
N ALA A 243 2.13 29.18 12.37
CA ALA A 243 2.07 27.80 11.90
C ALA A 243 2.48 27.73 10.42
N LYS A 244 3.02 26.58 10.03
CA LYS A 244 3.31 26.28 8.63
C LYS A 244 2.03 25.93 7.86
N TYR A 245 1.93 26.41 6.63
CA TYR A 245 0.86 26.03 5.70
C TYR A 245 1.38 25.02 4.70
N VAL A 246 0.56 24.02 4.37
CA VAL A 246 0.92 23.01 3.39
C VAL A 246 -0.07 22.98 2.25
N PHE A 247 0.41 23.25 1.05
CA PHE A 247 -0.36 23.25 -0.17
C PHE A 247 -0.08 21.95 -0.93
N THR A 248 -1.12 21.22 -1.28
CA THR A 248 -1.04 19.93 -1.97
C THR A 248 -1.88 19.98 -3.22
N ASP A 249 -1.27 19.69 -4.37
CA ASP A 249 -2.01 19.45 -5.60
C ASP A 249 -2.82 18.15 -5.47
N ILE A 250 -4.13 18.21 -5.70
CA ILE A 250 -5.06 17.08 -5.60
C ILE A 250 -5.54 16.56 -6.97
N THR A 251 -4.87 16.92 -8.05
CA THR A 251 -5.20 16.47 -9.40
C THR A 251 -5.12 14.94 -9.52
N TYR A 252 -6.19 14.29 -10.00
CA TYR A 252 -6.31 12.82 -10.01
C TYR A 252 -5.38 12.13 -11.02
N SER A 253 -5.13 12.76 -12.18
CA SER A 253 -4.30 12.19 -13.25
C SER A 253 -2.80 12.17 -12.95
N VAL A 254 -2.35 12.88 -11.90
CA VAL A 254 -0.93 13.01 -11.56
C VAL A 254 -0.50 11.89 -10.60
N PRO A 255 0.56 11.13 -10.90
CA PRO A 255 1.03 10.07 -10.01
C PRO A 255 1.59 10.63 -8.71
N HIS A 256 1.48 9.85 -7.62
CA HIS A 256 1.87 10.28 -6.28
C HIS A 256 3.36 10.64 -6.13
N ARG A 257 4.25 10.17 -7.02
CA ARG A 257 5.68 10.53 -7.01
C ARG A 257 5.98 11.88 -7.67
N GLU A 258 5.14 12.34 -8.60
CA GLU A 258 5.35 13.60 -9.35
C GLU A 258 4.50 14.75 -8.80
N ARG A 259 3.53 14.45 -7.93
CA ARG A 259 2.63 15.42 -7.30
C ARG A 259 3.39 16.56 -6.60
N PHE A 260 2.94 17.79 -6.80
CA PHE A 260 3.51 18.96 -6.14
C PHE A 260 2.94 19.15 -4.74
N ILE A 261 3.82 19.17 -3.74
CA ILE A 261 3.50 19.46 -2.35
C ILE A 261 4.51 20.47 -1.83
N VAL A 262 4.03 21.63 -1.42
CA VAL A 262 4.86 22.75 -0.96
C VAL A 262 4.44 23.18 0.43
N VAL A 263 5.43 23.57 1.23
CA VAL A 263 5.27 24.01 2.61
C VAL A 263 5.72 25.45 2.70
N ARG A 264 4.85 26.31 3.22
CA ARG A 264 5.16 27.68 3.60
C ARG A 264 5.47 27.70 5.09
N GLU A 265 6.72 27.99 5.41
CA GLU A 265 7.19 28.16 6.79
C GLU A 265 6.87 29.57 7.30
N PRO A 266 6.78 29.74 8.64
CA PRO A 266 6.54 31.06 9.25
C PRO A 266 7.64 32.08 8.92
N ASP A 267 8.86 31.63 8.63
CA ASP A 267 10.00 32.48 8.23
C ASP A 267 9.84 33.09 6.81
N GLY A 268 8.69 32.88 6.16
CA GLY A 268 8.44 33.31 4.79
C GLY A 268 9.10 32.45 3.70
N THR A 269 9.64 31.28 4.06
CA THR A 269 10.26 30.35 3.11
C THR A 269 9.22 29.40 2.50
N LEU A 270 9.19 29.30 1.18
CA LEU A 270 8.41 28.32 0.43
C LEU A 270 9.34 27.20 -0.05
N ARG A 271 9.21 26.01 0.54
CA ARG A 271 10.01 24.82 0.22
C ARG A 271 9.14 23.66 -0.28
N LYS A 272 9.76 22.66 -0.90
CA LYS A 272 9.10 21.36 -1.10
C LYS A 272 8.92 20.64 0.23
N ALA A 273 7.84 19.87 0.34
CA ALA A 273 7.59 19.04 1.51
C ALA A 273 8.65 17.95 1.65
N THR A 274 8.98 17.58 2.89
CA THR A 274 9.82 16.39 3.13
C THR A 274 9.09 15.12 2.72
N TRP A 275 9.80 14.01 2.63
CA TRP A 275 9.20 12.73 2.25
C TRP A 275 8.16 12.24 3.28
N GLU A 276 8.39 12.47 4.56
CA GLU A 276 7.46 12.10 5.65
C GLU A 276 6.20 12.96 5.59
N GLU A 277 6.36 14.27 5.35
CA GLU A 277 5.25 15.19 5.14
C GLU A 277 4.44 14.76 3.91
N ARG A 278 5.12 14.45 2.81
CA ARG A 278 4.51 14.01 1.55
C ARG A 278 3.70 12.74 1.74
N ASP A 279 4.29 11.69 2.30
CA ASP A 279 3.64 10.40 2.52
C ASP A 279 2.39 10.53 3.40
N ARG A 280 2.48 11.34 4.45
CA ARG A 280 1.35 11.63 5.33
C ARG A 280 0.24 12.37 4.60
N LEU A 281 0.56 13.41 3.83
CA LEU A 281 -0.42 14.24 3.12
C LEU A 281 -1.09 13.49 1.98
N VAL A 282 -0.33 12.66 1.25
CA VAL A 282 -0.89 11.75 0.25
C VAL A 282 -1.93 10.85 0.91
N GLN A 283 -1.67 10.29 2.10
CA GLN A 283 -2.65 9.47 2.81
C GLN A 283 -3.88 10.27 3.30
N VAL A 284 -3.74 11.57 3.63
CA VAL A 284 -4.87 12.43 4.03
C VAL A 284 -5.85 12.64 2.87
N TYR A 285 -5.32 12.95 1.68
CA TYR A 285 -6.15 13.26 0.51
C TYR A 285 -6.53 12.02 -0.31
N PHE A 286 -5.65 11.01 -0.35
CA PHE A 286 -5.80 9.75 -1.08
C PHE A 286 -5.63 8.56 -0.12
N PRO A 287 -6.64 8.23 0.69
CA PRO A 287 -6.52 7.20 1.71
C PRO A 287 -6.37 5.80 1.10
N LYS A 288 -5.21 5.17 1.32
CA LYS A 288 -4.97 3.76 1.04
C LYS A 288 -5.46 2.90 2.21
N GLN A 289 -6.14 1.79 1.90
CA GLN A 289 -6.61 0.86 2.92
C GLN A 289 -5.44 0.29 3.75
N GLY A 290 -5.63 0.20 5.06
CA GLY A 290 -4.65 -0.32 6.01
C GLY A 290 -3.52 0.65 6.40
N ARG A 291 -3.22 1.67 5.60
CA ARG A 291 -2.20 2.69 5.93
C ARG A 291 -2.75 3.69 6.94
N LYS A 292 -2.04 3.87 8.06
CA LYS A 292 -2.39 4.87 9.08
C LYS A 292 -1.62 6.17 8.84
N LEU A 293 -2.20 7.30 9.24
CA LEU A 293 -1.53 8.61 9.17
C LEU A 293 -0.28 8.66 10.05
N MET A 294 -0.41 8.15 11.28
CA MET A 294 0.71 7.96 12.19
C MET A 294 1.10 6.47 12.18
N PRO A 295 2.39 6.15 12.05
CA PRO A 295 2.86 4.77 12.10
C PRO A 295 2.41 4.06 13.36
N HIS A 296 2.21 2.74 13.25
CA HIS A 296 1.86 1.92 14.40
C HIS A 296 2.98 1.94 15.43
N VAL A 297 2.64 2.02 16.72
CA VAL A 297 3.60 1.95 17.85
C VAL A 297 4.40 0.63 17.86
N LEU A 298 3.95 -0.37 17.08
CA LEU A 298 4.59 -1.68 16.94
C LEU A 298 5.96 -1.58 16.26
N PHE A 299 6.19 -0.57 15.42
CA PHE A 299 7.46 -0.37 14.72
C PHE A 299 8.57 0.21 15.60
N LYS A 300 8.30 0.47 16.88
CA LYS A 300 9.35 0.81 17.86
C LYS A 300 10.15 -0.44 18.20
N GLU A 301 11.46 -0.30 18.38
CA GLU A 301 12.40 -1.41 18.60
C GLU A 301 12.02 -2.32 19.78
N GLU A 302 11.55 -1.73 20.88
CA GLU A 302 11.11 -2.47 22.07
C GLU A 302 9.96 -3.43 21.74
N ASN A 303 8.98 -2.94 20.98
CA ASN A 303 7.80 -3.72 20.60
C ASN A 303 8.12 -4.75 19.51
N LEU A 304 9.06 -4.44 18.61
CA LEU A 304 9.52 -5.38 17.60
C LEU A 304 10.12 -6.65 18.24
N LYS A 305 10.95 -6.49 19.27
CA LYS A 305 11.52 -7.63 20.04
C LYS A 305 10.43 -8.53 20.62
N THR A 306 9.36 -7.94 21.16
CA THR A 306 8.21 -8.70 21.67
C THR A 306 7.52 -9.48 20.56
N VAL A 307 7.34 -8.89 19.38
CA VAL A 307 6.69 -9.59 18.25
C VAL A 307 7.58 -10.70 17.68
N PHE A 308 8.90 -10.48 17.63
CA PHE A 308 9.87 -11.50 17.22
C PHE A 308 9.90 -12.70 18.16
N SER A 309 9.74 -12.49 19.47
CA SER A 309 9.61 -13.58 20.43
C SER A 309 8.37 -14.47 20.21
N GLN A 310 7.37 -13.97 19.48
CA GLN A 310 6.14 -14.68 19.15
C GLN A 310 6.18 -15.35 17.76
N ASP A 311 7.31 -15.30 17.05
CA ASP A 311 7.46 -15.85 15.69
C ASP A 311 6.51 -15.24 14.65
N ARG A 312 6.13 -13.98 14.85
CA ARG A 312 5.20 -13.24 13.99
C ARG A 312 5.91 -12.30 13.01
N HIS A 313 7.08 -12.70 12.51
CA HIS A 313 7.89 -11.90 11.58
C HIS A 313 7.13 -11.56 10.29
N GLU A 314 6.36 -12.51 9.75
CA GLU A 314 5.58 -12.29 8.53
C GLU A 314 4.51 -11.19 8.70
N ASP A 315 3.86 -11.13 9.87
CA ASP A 315 2.85 -10.10 10.18
C ASP A 315 3.49 -8.71 10.21
N VAL A 316 4.70 -8.58 10.77
CA VAL A 316 5.45 -7.31 10.80
C VAL A 316 5.76 -6.84 9.38
N LEU A 317 6.27 -7.73 8.53
CA LEU A 317 6.60 -7.40 7.15
C LEU A 317 5.36 -7.07 6.32
N ASN A 318 4.24 -7.77 6.54
CA ASN A 318 2.96 -7.47 5.91
C ASN A 318 2.41 -6.10 6.33
N LEU A 319 2.53 -5.73 7.62
CA LEU A 319 2.16 -4.40 8.10
C LEU A 319 3.09 -3.32 7.52
N CYS A 320 4.39 -3.60 7.42
CA CYS A 320 5.39 -2.69 6.86
C CYS A 320 5.07 -2.32 5.40
N LEU A 321 4.79 -3.33 4.56
CA LEU A 321 4.41 -3.15 3.15
C LEU A 321 3.20 -2.24 2.94
N VAL A 322 2.25 -2.24 3.87
CA VAL A 322 1.05 -1.42 3.78
C VAL A 322 1.30 -0.01 4.32
N GLN A 323 2.09 0.10 5.39
CA GLN A 323 2.29 1.35 6.11
C GLN A 323 3.28 2.30 5.43
N PHE A 324 4.39 1.77 4.91
CA PHE A 324 5.51 2.54 4.37
C PHE A 324 5.71 2.29 2.88
N GLU A 325 6.37 3.23 2.21
CA GLU A 325 6.85 3.07 0.84
C GLU A 325 8.16 2.26 0.83
N PRO A 326 8.45 1.46 -0.21
CA PRO A 326 9.60 0.56 -0.26
C PRO A 326 10.98 1.25 -0.24
N ASP A 327 11.04 2.54 -0.56
CA ASP A 327 12.25 3.37 -0.54
C ASP A 327 12.40 4.22 0.73
N SER A 328 11.47 4.08 1.69
CA SER A 328 11.51 4.79 2.97
C SER A 328 12.55 4.21 3.91
N ALA A 329 13.22 5.07 4.69
CA ALA A 329 14.16 4.66 5.73
C ALA A 329 13.52 3.72 6.77
N ASP A 330 12.28 4.02 7.19
CA ASP A 330 11.55 3.19 8.15
C ASP A 330 11.22 1.80 7.58
N TYR A 331 10.94 1.71 6.28
CA TYR A 331 10.68 0.44 5.61
C TYR A 331 11.93 -0.44 5.63
N ILE A 332 13.05 0.11 5.19
CA ILE A 332 14.33 -0.59 5.13
C ILE A 332 14.76 -1.03 6.53
N ARG A 333 14.73 -0.13 7.52
CA ARG A 333 15.09 -0.43 8.92
C ARG A 333 14.29 -1.61 9.49
N VAL A 334 12.97 -1.64 9.28
CA VAL A 334 12.12 -2.72 9.81
C VAL A 334 12.38 -4.05 9.10
N HIS A 335 12.59 -4.03 7.79
CA HIS A 335 12.96 -5.23 7.03
C HIS A 335 14.31 -5.80 7.48
N GLU A 336 15.34 -4.95 7.56
CA GLU A 336 16.67 -5.34 8.03
C GLU A 336 16.62 -5.92 9.44
N ALA A 337 15.98 -5.21 10.40
CA ALA A 337 15.83 -5.69 11.77
C ALA A 337 15.14 -7.06 11.86
N THR A 338 14.14 -7.30 11.00
CA THR A 338 13.43 -8.58 10.94
C THR A 338 14.32 -9.69 10.36
N TYR A 339 15.09 -9.39 9.31
CA TYR A 339 16.02 -10.35 8.71
C TYR A 339 17.18 -10.70 9.64
N GLU A 340 17.72 -9.74 10.39
CA GLU A 340 18.73 -9.97 11.42
C GLU A 340 18.24 -10.91 12.52
N ASP A 341 17.00 -10.73 12.99
CA ASP A 341 16.44 -11.61 14.02
C ASP A 341 16.22 -13.04 13.50
N LEU A 342 15.76 -13.18 12.25
CA LEU A 342 15.58 -14.47 11.60
C LEU A 342 16.90 -15.22 11.41
N GLU A 343 17.96 -14.51 11.03
CA GLU A 343 19.31 -15.09 10.87
C GLU A 343 19.86 -15.58 12.21
N LYS A 344 19.78 -14.76 13.26
CA LYS A 344 20.26 -15.10 14.61
C LYS A 344 19.56 -16.32 15.18
N ASN A 345 18.26 -16.45 14.96
CA ASN A 345 17.44 -17.54 15.48
C ASN A 345 17.33 -18.74 14.53
N GLY A 346 17.84 -18.63 13.29
CA GLY A 346 17.73 -19.67 12.26
C GLY A 346 16.29 -19.98 11.82
N LYS A 347 15.35 -19.04 11.92
CA LYS A 347 13.90 -19.26 11.71
C LYS A 347 13.43 -19.00 10.28
N TYR A 348 14.20 -19.41 9.28
CA TYR A 348 13.93 -19.13 7.86
C TYR A 348 12.60 -19.70 7.34
N ASN A 349 12.15 -20.81 7.91
CA ASN A 349 10.89 -21.46 7.54
C ASN A 349 9.65 -20.59 7.75
N LEU A 350 9.72 -19.58 8.63
CA LEU A 350 8.61 -18.64 8.81
C LEU A 350 8.31 -17.88 7.52
N LEU A 351 9.33 -17.47 6.77
CA LEU A 351 9.17 -16.73 5.52
C LEU A 351 9.12 -17.60 4.26
N ARG A 352 9.38 -18.92 4.33
CA ARG A 352 9.20 -19.84 3.19
C ARG A 352 7.77 -19.81 2.65
N SER A 353 7.60 -19.95 1.33
CA SER A 353 6.28 -19.78 0.67
C SER A 353 5.58 -18.47 1.04
N THR A 354 6.35 -17.39 1.21
CA THR A 354 5.83 -16.03 1.33
C THR A 354 6.56 -15.11 0.35
N ARG A 355 5.92 -14.02 -0.06
CA ARG A 355 6.53 -12.98 -0.93
C ARG A 355 7.76 -12.31 -0.34
N HIS A 356 8.03 -12.48 0.95
CA HIS A 356 9.15 -11.85 1.65
C HIS A 356 10.44 -12.66 1.59
N PHE A 357 10.37 -13.94 1.20
CA PHE A 357 11.52 -14.83 1.21
C PHE A 357 12.64 -14.33 0.28
N GLY A 358 12.30 -13.86 -0.91
CA GLY A 358 13.33 -13.36 -1.83
C GLY A 358 14.01 -12.08 -1.33
N GLY A 359 13.28 -11.22 -0.61
CA GLY A 359 13.87 -10.05 0.04
C GLY A 359 14.89 -10.43 1.12
N LEU A 360 14.58 -11.46 1.92
CA LEU A 360 15.50 -12.04 2.91
C LEU A 360 16.73 -12.64 2.23
N ALA A 361 16.55 -13.52 1.22
CA ALA A 361 17.66 -14.16 0.53
C ALA A 361 18.57 -13.11 -0.15
N TRP A 362 17.98 -12.11 -0.79
CA TRP A 362 18.71 -11.00 -1.39
C TRP A 362 19.52 -10.21 -0.36
N TYR A 363 18.94 -9.92 0.81
CA TYR A 363 19.64 -9.24 1.90
C TYR A 363 20.84 -10.05 2.40
N LEU A 364 20.66 -11.35 2.66
CA LEU A 364 21.72 -12.23 3.16
C LEU A 364 22.87 -12.43 2.16
N VAL A 365 22.55 -12.56 0.86
CA VAL A 365 23.57 -12.69 -0.19
C VAL A 365 24.37 -11.40 -0.33
N ASN A 366 23.73 -10.24 -0.31
CA ASN A 366 24.43 -8.95 -0.35
C ASN A 366 25.31 -8.74 0.90
N ALA A 367 24.85 -9.16 2.07
CA ALA A 367 25.60 -9.10 3.32
C ALA A 367 26.65 -10.22 3.50
N ARG A 368 26.80 -11.13 2.52
CA ARG A 368 27.67 -12.32 2.59
C ARG A 368 27.46 -13.19 3.84
N ARG A 369 26.21 -13.32 4.29
CA ARG A 369 25.81 -14.13 5.46
C ARG A 369 24.81 -15.22 5.07
N VAL A 370 25.21 -16.06 4.13
CA VAL A 370 24.33 -17.08 3.52
C VAL A 370 24.44 -18.44 4.20
N ASP A 371 25.47 -18.67 5.02
CA ASP A 371 25.82 -19.94 5.64
C ASP A 371 24.65 -20.55 6.45
N GLY A 372 23.95 -19.72 7.23
CA GLY A 372 22.81 -20.17 8.04
C GLY A 372 21.63 -20.63 7.18
N LEU A 373 21.38 -19.96 6.06
CA LEU A 373 20.29 -20.30 5.15
C LEU A 373 20.62 -21.58 4.35
N ILE A 374 21.87 -21.73 3.91
CA ILE A 374 22.35 -22.96 3.23
C ILE A 374 22.19 -24.16 4.17
N ALA A 375 22.61 -24.04 5.42
CA ALA A 375 22.49 -25.13 6.38
C ALA A 375 21.03 -25.50 6.69
N ASP A 376 20.10 -24.54 6.76
CA ASP A 376 18.67 -24.82 6.90
C ASP A 376 18.09 -25.52 5.66
N MET A 377 18.54 -25.14 4.45
CA MET A 377 18.15 -25.81 3.21
C MET A 377 18.61 -27.28 3.17
N LEU A 378 19.87 -27.55 3.54
CA LEU A 378 20.43 -28.91 3.55
C LEU A 378 19.73 -29.82 4.57
N ARG A 379 19.44 -29.30 5.77
CA ARG A 379 18.70 -30.05 6.81
C ARG A 379 17.29 -30.46 6.43
N ARG A 380 16.69 -29.73 5.50
CA ARG A 380 15.33 -29.96 4.99
C ARG A 380 15.33 -30.72 3.68
N ASP A 381 16.47 -31.32 3.32
CA ASP A 381 16.67 -32.09 2.09
C ASP A 381 16.50 -31.27 0.79
N MET A 382 16.64 -29.94 0.86
CA MET A 382 16.50 -29.02 -0.29
C MET A 382 17.85 -28.70 -0.93
N LEU A 383 18.56 -29.73 -1.41
CA LEU A 383 19.89 -29.59 -2.01
C LEU A 383 19.88 -28.65 -3.23
N GLN A 384 18.87 -28.78 -4.10
CA GLN A 384 18.77 -27.96 -5.31
C GLN A 384 18.61 -26.47 -4.98
N ASP A 385 17.85 -26.13 -3.93
CA ASP A 385 17.70 -24.74 -3.48
C ASP A 385 19.03 -24.19 -2.95
N ALA A 386 19.78 -25.01 -2.20
CA ALA A 386 21.10 -24.62 -1.68
C ALA A 386 22.09 -24.33 -2.82
N ILE A 387 22.14 -25.19 -3.85
CA ILE A 387 22.97 -24.98 -5.05
C ILE A 387 22.54 -23.70 -5.78
N SER A 388 21.23 -23.46 -5.88
CA SER A 388 20.67 -22.27 -6.51
C SER A 388 21.06 -20.99 -5.78
N LEU A 389 21.09 -21.03 -4.46
CA LEU A 389 21.49 -19.93 -3.60
C LEU A 389 22.98 -19.61 -3.75
N VAL A 390 23.85 -20.62 -3.81
CA VAL A 390 25.29 -20.43 -4.11
C VAL A 390 25.49 -19.88 -5.52
N SER A 391 24.72 -20.37 -6.49
CA SER A 391 24.74 -19.84 -7.86
C SER A 391 24.35 -18.35 -7.90
N LEU A 392 23.34 -17.96 -7.11
CA LEU A 392 22.97 -16.55 -6.94
C LEU A 392 24.10 -15.75 -6.28
N PHE A 393 24.78 -16.30 -5.26
CA PHE A 393 25.92 -15.66 -4.63
C PHE A 393 27.05 -15.37 -5.62
N HIS A 394 27.42 -16.35 -6.45
CA HIS A 394 28.44 -16.16 -7.50
C HIS A 394 28.02 -15.13 -8.56
N MET A 395 26.72 -15.04 -8.87
CA MET A 395 26.20 -14.03 -9.80
C MET A 395 26.32 -12.60 -9.24
N ILE A 396 26.06 -12.42 -7.94
CA ILE A 396 26.14 -11.11 -7.27
C ILE A 396 27.60 -10.71 -6.99
N HIS A 397 28.45 -11.67 -6.64
CA HIS A 397 29.85 -11.46 -6.29
C HIS A 397 30.81 -12.19 -7.25
N PRO A 398 30.93 -11.75 -8.52
CA PRO A 398 31.76 -12.45 -9.52
C PRO A 398 33.28 -12.43 -9.21
N HIS A 399 33.72 -11.53 -8.33
CA HIS A 399 35.11 -11.41 -7.90
C HIS A 399 35.42 -12.15 -6.59
N SER A 400 34.48 -12.94 -6.05
CA SER A 400 34.76 -13.76 -4.87
C SER A 400 35.69 -14.93 -5.22
N GLU A 401 36.47 -15.40 -4.24
CA GLU A 401 37.37 -16.55 -4.44
C GLU A 401 36.59 -17.80 -4.84
N SER A 402 35.44 -18.00 -4.19
CA SER A 402 34.47 -19.06 -4.50
C SER A 402 33.97 -19.02 -5.95
N ALA A 403 33.61 -17.83 -6.47
CA ALA A 403 33.10 -17.69 -7.83
C ALA A 403 34.21 -17.93 -8.88
N GLN A 404 35.43 -17.45 -8.62
CA GLN A 404 36.56 -17.64 -9.52
C GLN A 404 37.01 -19.10 -9.59
N GLU A 405 37.08 -19.78 -8.44
CA GLU A 405 37.44 -21.19 -8.39
C GLU A 405 36.36 -22.06 -9.05
N ALA A 406 35.08 -21.80 -8.77
CA ALA A 406 33.96 -22.49 -9.41
C ALA A 406 33.99 -22.32 -10.95
N ALA A 407 34.30 -21.11 -11.44
CA ALA A 407 34.43 -20.85 -12.87
C ALA A 407 35.64 -21.59 -13.48
N SER A 408 36.77 -21.65 -12.76
CA SER A 408 37.98 -22.33 -13.22
C SER A 408 37.81 -23.86 -13.31
N GLN A 409 37.09 -24.45 -12.36
CA GLN A 409 36.86 -25.89 -12.29
C GLN A 409 35.59 -26.32 -13.06
N GLN A 410 34.82 -25.37 -13.60
CA GLN A 410 33.48 -25.60 -14.16
C GLN A 410 32.61 -26.46 -13.23
N ALA A 411 32.74 -26.22 -11.92
CA ALA A 411 32.13 -27.05 -10.90
C ALA A 411 30.60 -26.94 -10.97
N ALA A 412 29.91 -28.07 -10.86
CA ALA A 412 28.46 -28.16 -10.92
C ALA A 412 27.92 -28.97 -9.73
N GLY A 413 26.68 -28.69 -9.34
CA GLY A 413 26.00 -29.47 -8.30
C GLY A 413 26.61 -29.30 -6.91
N THR A 414 26.91 -30.42 -6.24
CA THR A 414 27.47 -30.47 -4.88
C THR A 414 28.84 -29.84 -4.77
N ASP A 415 29.61 -29.81 -5.86
CA ASP A 415 30.97 -29.26 -5.86
C ASP A 415 30.96 -27.74 -5.65
N LEU A 416 29.91 -27.05 -6.13
CA LEU A 416 29.70 -25.62 -5.85
C LEU A 416 29.56 -25.34 -4.35
N LEU A 417 28.86 -26.21 -3.63
CA LEU A 417 28.68 -26.09 -2.18
C LEU A 417 29.99 -26.35 -1.44
N LYS A 418 30.79 -27.33 -1.89
CA LYS A 418 32.11 -27.65 -1.31
C LYS A 418 33.09 -26.49 -1.52
N ILE A 419 33.16 -25.93 -2.73
CA ILE A 419 34.01 -24.77 -3.04
C ILE A 419 33.60 -23.56 -2.21
N TYR A 420 32.29 -23.25 -2.15
CA TYR A 420 31.78 -22.16 -1.31
C TYR A 420 32.14 -22.35 0.17
N SER A 421 31.95 -23.56 0.71
CA SER A 421 32.29 -23.90 2.10
C SER A 421 33.75 -23.65 2.41
N GLN A 422 34.67 -24.04 1.52
CA GLN A 422 36.10 -23.94 1.77
C GLN A 422 36.66 -22.52 1.62
N LYS A 423 36.10 -21.72 0.72
CA LYS A 423 36.68 -20.41 0.34
C LYS A 423 35.98 -19.20 0.94
N GLU A 424 34.66 -19.24 1.12
CA GLU A 424 33.89 -18.05 1.50
C GLU A 424 33.16 -18.20 2.84
N SER A 425 32.74 -19.42 3.20
CA SER A 425 31.95 -19.66 4.41
C SER A 425 32.73 -19.35 5.69
N GLN A 426 32.09 -18.63 6.61
CA GLN A 426 32.64 -18.41 7.96
C GLN A 426 32.43 -19.63 8.86
N ARG A 427 31.45 -20.48 8.52
CA ARG A 427 31.07 -21.68 9.25
C ARG A 427 31.17 -22.92 8.36
N SER A 428 32.32 -23.08 7.71
CA SER A 428 32.59 -24.17 6.76
C SER A 428 32.25 -25.56 7.33
N GLY A 429 32.74 -25.86 8.53
CA GLY A 429 32.49 -27.16 9.19
C GLY A 429 31.01 -27.45 9.45
N TYR A 430 30.17 -26.42 9.60
CA TYR A 430 28.73 -26.60 9.78
C TYR A 430 28.02 -26.99 8.48
N ILE A 431 28.46 -26.40 7.36
CA ILE A 431 27.92 -26.69 6.03
C ILE A 431 28.39 -28.09 5.59
N GLU A 432 29.65 -28.43 5.82
CA GLU A 432 30.21 -29.75 5.51
C GLU A 432 29.53 -30.86 6.30
N LEU A 433 29.33 -30.67 7.61
CA LEU A 433 28.57 -31.62 8.43
C LEU A 433 27.13 -31.78 7.92
N ALA A 434 26.46 -30.68 7.56
CA ALA A 434 25.10 -30.74 7.03
C ALA A 434 25.04 -31.44 5.67
N LEU A 435 26.08 -31.29 4.84
CA LEU A 435 26.19 -31.95 3.54
C LEU A 435 26.49 -33.44 3.69
N GLN A 436 27.37 -33.84 4.61
CA GLN A 436 27.63 -35.24 4.95
C GLN A 436 26.38 -35.94 5.47
N ALA A 437 25.66 -35.33 6.43
CA ALA A 437 24.42 -35.88 6.95
C ALA A 437 23.34 -36.05 5.87
N TYR A 438 23.31 -35.14 4.88
CA TYR A 438 22.42 -35.27 3.73
C TYR A 438 22.83 -36.44 2.80
N GLU A 439 24.13 -36.57 2.50
CA GLU A 439 24.66 -37.67 1.67
C GLU A 439 24.42 -39.05 2.33
N GLU A 440 24.64 -39.17 3.64
CA GLU A 440 24.36 -40.39 4.41
C GLU A 440 22.87 -40.76 4.36
N LYS A 441 21.99 -39.80 4.62
CA LYS A 441 20.53 -40.01 4.56
C LYS A 441 20.05 -40.38 3.15
N ALA A 442 20.65 -39.78 2.12
CA ALA A 442 20.35 -40.13 0.73
C ALA A 442 20.81 -41.56 0.39
N ALA A 443 21.96 -41.99 0.91
CA ALA A 443 22.45 -43.36 0.74
C ALA A 443 21.54 -44.39 1.43
N GLU A 444 21.10 -44.13 2.66
CA GLU A 444 20.15 -44.99 3.38
C GLU A 444 18.79 -45.11 2.67
N GLY A 445 18.28 -43.99 2.13
CA GLY A 445 17.03 -43.97 1.37
C GLY A 445 17.12 -44.67 0.00
N SER A 446 18.32 -44.85 -0.55
CA SER A 446 18.54 -45.60 -1.79
C SER A 446 18.77 -47.10 -1.58
N ALA A 447 19.10 -47.50 -0.35
CA ALA A 447 19.33 -48.89 0.05
C ALA A 447 18.07 -49.57 0.60
N SER A 448 17.02 -48.81 0.90
CA SER A 448 15.68 -49.26 1.32
C SER A 448 14.72 -49.27 0.13
#